data_AF-A7RYG3-F1
#
_entry.id   AF-A7RYG3-F1
#
_cell.length_a   1.000
_cell.length_b   1.000
_cell.length_c   1.000
_cell.angle_alpha   90.00
_cell.angle_beta   90.00
_cell.angle_gamma   90.00
#
_symmetry.space_group_name_H-M   'P 1'
#
loop_
_entity.id
_entity.type
_entity.pdbx_description
1 polymer ?
#
loop_
_entity_poly.entity_id
_entity_poly.type
_entity_poly.pdbx_seq_one_letter_code
_entity_poly.pdbx_strand_id
1 'polypeptide(L)'
;MELTMKTTMLIALLSGKRCQTLHAFDISTMDLTDKHCIFYIQELLKSSRPSKHFRRLELKAYENDKRLCVVTIIKEYVERTKLLRGNDSSFLISF
;
A
#
# COMPACT_ATOMS: atom_id res chain seq x y z
N MET A 1 0.38 -12.16 11.63
CA MET A 1 1.08 -12.38 10.35
C MET A 1 0.14 -12.65 9.18
N GLU A 2 -0.99 -13.34 9.37
CA GLU A 2 -1.95 -13.61 8.27
C GLU A 2 -2.45 -12.36 7.53
N LEU A 3 -2.82 -11.29 8.27
CA LEU A 3 -3.32 -10.06 7.67
C LEU A 3 -2.26 -9.35 6.80
N THR A 4 -0.99 -9.29 7.24
CA THR A 4 0.10 -8.70 6.46
C THR A 4 0.30 -9.44 5.14
N MET A 5 0.37 -10.78 5.17
CA MET A 5 0.54 -11.56 3.93
C MET A 5 -0.65 -11.41 2.99
N LYS A 6 -1.87 -11.43 3.52
CA LYS A 6 -3.09 -11.22 2.72
C LYS A 6 -3.09 -9.85 2.04
N THR A 7 -2.78 -8.79 2.78
CA THR A 7 -2.68 -7.42 2.25
C THR A 7 -1.61 -7.33 1.17
N THR A 8 -0.40 -7.80 1.46
CA THR A 8 0.75 -7.81 0.53
C THR A 8 0.42 -8.57 -0.75
N MET A 9 -0.16 -9.77 -0.64
CA MET A 9 -0.53 -10.61 -1.78
C MET A 9 -1.57 -9.93 -2.67
N LEU A 10 -2.65 -9.38 -2.10
CA LEU A 10 -3.69 -8.68 -2.85
C LEU A 10 -3.14 -7.45 -3.56
N ILE A 11 -2.31 -6.66 -2.89
CA ILE A 11 -1.69 -5.49 -3.50
C ILE A 11 -0.73 -5.91 -4.62
N ALA A 12 0.06 -6.98 -4.42
CA ALA A 12 0.95 -7.50 -5.47
C ALA A 12 0.16 -7.99 -6.70
N LEU A 13 -0.94 -8.73 -6.48
CA LEU A 13 -1.82 -9.21 -7.55
C LEU A 13 -2.46 -8.06 -8.34
N LEU A 14 -2.98 -7.03 -7.65
CA LEU A 14 -3.68 -5.92 -8.28
C LEU A 14 -2.74 -4.90 -8.93
N SER A 15 -1.54 -4.72 -8.39
CA SER A 15 -0.57 -3.74 -8.91
C SER A 15 0.30 -4.29 -10.04
N GLY A 16 0.46 -5.62 -10.13
CA GLY A 16 1.40 -6.26 -11.05
C GLY A 16 2.86 -5.83 -10.82
N LYS A 17 3.18 -5.32 -9.62
CA LYS A 17 4.51 -4.81 -9.28
C LYS A 17 5.30 -5.83 -8.46
N ARG A 18 6.64 -5.74 -8.54
CA ARG A 18 7.54 -6.54 -7.71
C ARG A 18 7.43 -6.13 -6.23
N CYS A 19 7.63 -7.06 -5.31
CA CYS A 19 7.60 -6.83 -3.85
C CYS A 19 8.47 -5.66 -3.40
N GLN A 20 9.57 -5.36 -4.11
CA GLN A 20 10.43 -4.19 -3.84
C GLN A 20 9.66 -2.85 -3.88
N THR A 21 8.58 -2.76 -4.65
CA THR A 21 7.74 -1.54 -4.74
C THR A 21 6.90 -1.33 -3.48
N LEU A 22 6.56 -2.40 -2.77
CA LEU A 22 5.73 -2.36 -1.57
C LEU A 22 6.46 -1.72 -0.39
N HIS A 23 7.79 -1.83 -0.34
CA HIS A 23 8.62 -1.15 0.66
C HIS A 23 8.66 0.37 0.46
N ALA A 24 8.35 0.87 -0.73
CA ALA A 24 8.31 2.29 -1.01
C ALA A 24 6.94 2.92 -0.68
N PHE A 25 5.98 2.14 -0.16
CA PHE A 25 4.69 2.66 0.27
C PHE A 25 4.79 3.22 1.68
N ASP A 26 4.17 4.38 1.85
CA ASP A 26 4.19 5.13 3.09
C ASP A 26 2.77 5.58 3.44
N ILE A 27 2.34 5.34 4.68
CA ILE A 27 1.00 5.66 5.16
C ILE A 27 0.75 7.16 5.35
N SER A 28 1.81 7.96 5.51
CA SER A 28 1.71 9.42 5.64
C SER A 28 1.45 10.10 4.30
N THR A 29 1.85 9.45 3.20
CA THR A 29 1.68 9.98 1.85
C THR A 29 0.51 9.38 1.10
N MET A 30 -0.04 8.25 1.56
CA MET A 30 -1.18 7.60 0.91
C MET A 30 -2.47 8.42 1.04
N ASP A 31 -3.36 8.27 0.06
CA ASP A 31 -4.75 8.75 0.16
C ASP A 31 -5.67 7.53 0.29
N LEU A 32 -6.36 7.42 1.43
CA LEU A 32 -7.21 6.29 1.76
C LEU A 32 -8.65 6.76 1.99
N THR A 33 -9.55 6.38 1.09
CA THR A 33 -10.99 6.65 1.17
C THR A 33 -11.79 5.34 1.22
N ASP A 34 -13.11 5.42 1.38
CA ASP A 34 -13.97 4.22 1.24
C ASP A 34 -14.00 3.67 -0.19
N LYS A 35 -13.67 4.49 -1.19
CA LYS A 35 -13.80 4.14 -2.61
C LYS A 35 -12.48 3.70 -3.24
N HIS A 36 -11.36 4.17 -2.72
CA HIS A 36 -10.04 3.86 -3.26
C HIS A 36 -8.93 4.06 -2.23
N CYS A 37 -7.77 3.47 -2.53
CA CYS A 37 -6.50 3.74 -1.89
C CYS A 37 -5.49 4.13 -2.97
N ILE A 38 -4.75 5.20 -2.75
CA ILE A 38 -3.71 5.68 -3.64
C ILE A 38 -2.38 5.70 -2.90
N PHE A 39 -1.39 4.96 -3.42
CA PHE A 39 -0.01 5.05 -2.96
C PHE A 39 0.81 5.94 -3.90
N TYR A 40 1.58 6.86 -3.32
CA TYR A 40 2.49 7.73 -4.04
C TYR A 40 3.92 7.24 -3.83
N ILE A 41 4.51 6.66 -4.88
CA ILE A 41 5.88 6.15 -4.84
C ILE A 41 6.82 7.28 -5.27
N GLN A 42 7.68 7.71 -4.35
CA GLN A 42 8.82 8.58 -4.68
C GLN A 42 9.96 7.71 -5.20
N GLU A 43 10.13 7.62 -6.53
CA GLU A 43 11.26 6.91 -7.11
C GLU A 43 12.56 7.70 -6.92
N LEU A 44 13.28 7.43 -5.84
CA LEU A 44 14.75 7.56 -5.78
C LEU A 44 15.39 6.19 -6.04
N LEU A 45 14.96 5.50 -7.09
CA LEU A 45 15.65 4.31 -7.56
C LEU A 45 16.81 4.77 -8.45
N LYS A 46 18.05 4.33 -8.13
CA LYS A 46 19.32 4.71 -8.78
C LYS A 46 19.39 4.57 -10.32
N SER A 47 18.32 4.10 -10.97
CA SER A 47 18.19 3.91 -12.41
C SER A 47 17.15 4.82 -13.08
N SER A 48 16.44 5.70 -12.35
CA SER A 48 15.49 6.63 -12.99
C SER A 48 16.17 7.94 -13.38
N ARG A 49 15.89 8.39 -14.60
CA ARG A 49 16.30 9.72 -15.09
C ARG A 49 15.67 10.80 -14.19
N PRO A 50 16.30 11.96 -14.01
CA PRO A 50 15.85 13.03 -13.11
C PRO A 50 14.64 13.79 -13.68
N SER A 51 13.57 13.09 -14.03
CA SER A 51 12.27 13.67 -14.33
C SER A 51 11.24 13.07 -13.39
N LYS A 52 11.23 13.56 -12.14
CA LYS A 52 10.07 13.89 -11.30
C LYS A 52 8.74 13.10 -11.49
N HIS A 53 8.79 11.81 -11.79
CA HIS A 53 7.59 10.98 -11.95
C HIS A 53 7.29 10.29 -10.62
N PHE A 54 6.39 10.89 -9.85
CA PHE A 54 5.68 10.17 -8.80
C PHE A 54 4.87 9.06 -9.46
N ARG A 55 5.26 7.80 -9.27
CA ARG A 55 4.39 6.70 -9.71
C ARG A 55 3.25 6.56 -8.72
N ARG A 56 2.04 6.77 -9.21
CA ARG A 56 0.81 6.57 -8.45
C ARG A 56 0.31 5.14 -8.67
N LEU A 57 0.06 4.40 -7.60
CA LEU A 57 -0.70 3.15 -7.63
C LEU A 57 -2.09 3.43 -7.05
N GLU A 58 -3.12 3.34 -7.88
CA GLU A 58 -4.52 3.46 -7.45
C GLU A 58 -5.16 2.07 -7.35
N LEU A 59 -5.73 1.78 -6.20
CA LEU A 59 -6.47 0.57 -5.89
C LEU A 59 -7.91 0.95 -5.58
N LYS A 60 -8.86 0.43 -6.34
CA LYS A 60 -10.28 0.73 -6.15
C LYS A 60 -10.93 -0.27 -5.20
N ALA A 61 -11.96 0.19 -4.48
CA ALA A 61 -12.78 -0.68 -3.66
C ALA A 61 -13.50 -1.71 -4.54
N TYR A 62 -13.59 -2.93 -4.03
CA TYR A 62 -14.35 -4.00 -4.67
C TYR A 62 -15.67 -4.17 -3.91
N GLU A 63 -16.76 -3.69 -4.49
CA GLU A 63 -18.06 -3.62 -3.81
C GLU A 63 -18.72 -5.01 -3.68
N ASN A 64 -18.43 -5.94 -4.58
CA ASN A 64 -19.10 -7.24 -4.64
C ASN A 64 -18.71 -8.19 -3.50
N ASP A 65 -17.48 -8.12 -2.99
CA ASP A 65 -17.07 -8.88 -1.79
C ASP A 65 -16.05 -8.10 -0.94
N LYS A 66 -16.49 -7.65 0.24
CA LYS A 66 -15.66 -6.93 1.21
C LYS A 66 -14.45 -7.75 1.69
N ARG A 67 -14.49 -9.08 1.64
CA ARG A 67 -13.39 -9.97 2.04
C ARG A 67 -12.26 -10.02 1.01
N LEU A 68 -12.54 -9.58 -0.22
CA LEU A 68 -11.59 -9.43 -1.33
C LEU A 68 -11.29 -7.95 -1.64
N CYS A 69 -12.00 -7.02 -1.01
CA CYS A 69 -11.78 -5.59 -1.19
C CYS A 69 -10.45 -5.16 -0.58
N VAL A 70 -9.50 -4.82 -1.45
CA VAL A 70 -8.17 -4.35 -1.05
C VAL A 70 -8.24 -3.08 -0.19
N VAL A 71 -9.18 -2.17 -0.45
CA VAL A 71 -9.38 -0.95 0.34
C VAL A 71 -9.82 -1.29 1.76
N THR A 72 -10.78 -2.20 1.92
CA THR A 72 -11.23 -2.66 3.25
C THR A 72 -10.10 -3.31 4.03
N ILE A 73 -9.30 -4.14 3.36
CA ILE A 73 -8.17 -4.83 3.97
C ILE A 73 -7.05 -3.85 4.37
N ILE A 74 -6.76 -2.85 3.52
CA ILE A 74 -5.79 -1.79 3.82
C ILE A 74 -6.24 -0.97 5.04
N LYS A 75 -7.52 -0.58 5.11
CA LYS A 75 -8.08 0.13 6.26
C LYS A 75 -7.92 -0.67 7.55
N GLU A 76 -8.34 -1.92 7.54
CA GLU A 76 -8.22 -2.82 8.69
C GLU A 76 -6.76 -2.99 9.12
N TYR A 77 -5.86 -3.16 8.16
CA TYR A 77 -4.44 -3.31 8.42
C TYR A 77 -3.85 -2.06 9.08
N VAL A 78 -4.12 -0.87 8.52
CA VAL A 78 -3.61 0.41 9.06
C VAL A 78 -4.13 0.64 10.48
N GLU A 79 -5.41 0.40 10.74
CA GLU A 79 -5.99 0.57 12.08
C GLU A 79 -5.40 -0.41 13.10
N ARG A 80 -5.29 -1.70 12.76
CA ARG A 80 -4.69 -2.70 13.67
C ARG A 80 -3.22 -2.46 13.95
N THR A 81 -2.51 -1.92 12.97
CA THR A 81 -1.08 -1.68 13.08
C THR A 81 -0.74 -0.31 13.67
N LYS A 82 -1.72 0.59 13.81
CA LYS A 82 -1.54 1.96 14.31
C LYS A 82 -0.75 2.04 15.62
N LEU A 83 -1.05 1.16 16.57
CA LEU A 83 -0.37 1.12 17.88
C LEU A 83 1.05 0.56 17.81
N LEU A 84 1.40 -0.18 16.76
CA LEU A 84 2.71 -0.80 16.57
C LEU A 84 3.70 0.11 15.83
N ARG A 85 3.20 1.18 15.17
CA ARG A 85 3.99 1.99 14.23
C ARG A 85 4.98 2.91 14.94
N GLY A 86 4.70 3.38 16.15
CA GLY A 86 5.58 4.35 16.81
C GLY A 86 5.85 5.55 15.90
N ASN A 87 7.09 5.67 15.40
CA ASN A 87 7.53 6.72 14.48
C ASN A 87 7.77 6.23 13.02
N ASP A 88 7.37 5.00 12.69
CA ASP A 88 7.55 4.40 11.37
C ASP A 88 6.35 4.67 10.46
N SER A 89 6.62 5.34 9.33
CA SER A 89 5.63 5.68 8.31
C SER A 89 5.55 4.63 7.18
N SER A 90 6.40 3.61 7.20
CA SER A 90 6.40 2.53 6.21
C SER A 90 5.08 1.79 6.23
N PHE A 91 4.47 1.53 5.07
CA PHE A 91 3.20 0.80 5.01
C PHE A 91 3.30 -0.57 5.68
N LEU A 92 4.31 -1.37 5.35
CA LEU A 92 4.53 -2.69 5.95
C LEU A 92 5.46 -2.60 7.16
N ILE A 93 4.98 -3.01 8.34
CA ILE A 93 5.77 -3.00 9.61
C ILE A 93 6.79 -4.13 9.67
N SER A 94 6.48 -5.28 9.09
CA SER A 94 7.41 -6.42 9.00
C SER A 94 7.07 -7.31 7.81
N PHE A 95 8.09 -7.95 7.24
CA PHE A 95 7.98 -8.97 6.21
C PHE A 95 8.48 -10.31 6.77
#